data_AF-A0A3A8MRF4-F1
#
_entry.id   AF-A0A3A8MRF4-F1
#
_cell.length_a   1.000
_cell.length_b   1.000
_cell.length_c   1.000
_cell.angle_alpha   90.00
_cell.angle_beta   90.00
_cell.angle_gamma   90.00
#
_symmetry.space_group_name_H-M   'P 1'
#
loop_
_entity.id
_entity.type
_entity.pdbx_description
1 polymer ?
#
loop_
_entity_poly.entity_id
_entity_poly.type
_entity_poly.pdbx_seq_one_letter_code
_entity_poly.pdbx_strand_id
1 'polypeptide(L)'
;FYFAGVDKWLFDVAVTVNDWCIDLATGVLDTERTRAMLHAYHAVRPFTDAETRHWQDMLRAAAYRFWVSRLWDFYLPRDAELLKPHDPTHFERVLRERVGAGALTLDLPQPCN
;
A
#
# COMPACT_ATOMS: atom_id res chain seq x y z
N PHE A 1 -19.28 3.71 -3.03
CA PHE A 1 -17.86 3.34 -3.17
C PHE A 1 -17.33 3.91 -4.49
N TYR A 2 -16.68 5.08 -4.48
CA TYR A 2 -16.25 5.77 -5.72
C TYR A 2 -15.01 5.16 -6.37
N PHE A 3 -14.18 4.46 -5.60
CA PHE A 3 -12.97 3.80 -6.08
C PHE A 3 -13.04 2.26 -5.99
N ALA A 4 -14.22 1.70 -5.71
CA ALA A 4 -14.38 0.24 -5.77
C ALA A 4 -14.25 -0.21 -7.22
N GLY A 5 -13.58 -1.34 -7.41
CA GLY A 5 -13.37 -1.99 -8.70
C GLY A 5 -13.09 -3.47 -8.51
N VAL A 6 -12.90 -4.19 -9.61
CA VAL A 6 -12.52 -5.60 -9.60
C VAL A 6 -11.01 -5.67 -9.86
N ASP A 7 -10.26 -6.09 -8.84
CA ASP A 7 -8.80 -6.29 -8.92
C ASP A 7 -8.36 -7.44 -7.99
N LYS A 8 -7.05 -7.60 -7.76
CA LYS A 8 -6.48 -8.58 -6.84
C LYS A 8 -6.69 -8.13 -5.40
N TRP A 9 -7.21 -9.02 -4.55
CA TRP A 9 -7.35 -8.81 -3.10
C TRP A 9 -6.09 -8.25 -2.42
N LEU A 10 -4.92 -8.74 -2.85
CA LEU A 10 -3.63 -8.29 -2.34
C LEU A 10 -3.38 -6.79 -2.57
N PHE A 11 -3.96 -6.19 -3.61
CA PHE A 11 -3.82 -4.77 -3.91
C PHE A 11 -4.40 -3.92 -2.77
N ASP A 12 -5.61 -4.23 -2.30
CA ASP A 12 -6.24 -3.49 -1.21
C ASP A 12 -5.48 -3.63 0.11
N VAL A 13 -4.89 -4.81 0.37
CA VAL A 13 -3.99 -5.02 1.52
C VAL A 13 -2.74 -4.16 1.39
N ALA A 14 -2.14 -4.10 0.21
CA ALA A 14 -0.94 -3.28 -0.04
C ALA A 14 -1.24 -1.77 0.10
N VAL A 15 -2.40 -1.31 -0.37
CA VAL A 15 -2.87 0.06 -0.17
C VAL A 15 -3.01 0.36 1.32
N THR A 16 -3.67 -0.52 2.06
CA THR A 16 -3.89 -0.37 3.50
C THR A 16 -2.56 -0.30 4.26
N VAL A 17 -1.62 -1.20 3.96
CA VAL A 17 -0.30 -1.21 4.61
C VAL A 17 0.51 0.05 4.28
N ASN A 18 0.50 0.50 3.03
CA ASN A 18 1.22 1.72 2.63
C ASN A 18 0.68 3.00 3.28
N ASP A 19 -0.58 3.00 3.73
CA ASP A 19 -1.22 4.17 4.32
C ASP A 19 -1.21 4.11 5.87
N TRP A 20 -1.37 2.91 6.46
CA TRP A 20 -1.60 2.76 7.92
C TRP A 20 -0.38 2.23 8.69
N CYS A 21 0.56 1.59 8.00
CA CYS A 21 1.68 0.87 8.62
C CYS A 21 3.03 1.50 8.25
N ILE A 22 3.09 2.82 8.11
CA ILE A 22 4.33 3.55 7.79
C ILE A 22 4.63 4.65 8.80
N ASP A 23 5.90 4.98 8.92
CA ASP A 23 6.32 6.29 9.40
C ASP A 23 6.07 7.33 8.30
N LEU A 24 5.29 8.37 8.58
CA LEU A 24 4.85 9.34 7.57
C LEU A 24 6.00 10.22 7.06
N ALA A 25 7.03 10.45 7.89
CA ALA A 25 8.16 11.31 7.55
C ALA A 25 9.15 10.61 6.62
N THR A 26 9.34 9.29 6.78
CA THR A 26 10.35 8.50 6.07
C THR A 26 9.76 7.52 5.05
N GLY A 27 8.51 7.08 5.19
CA GLY A 27 7.88 6.04 4.36
C GLY A 27 8.27 4.61 4.73
N VAL A 28 9.13 4.44 5.74
CA VAL A 28 9.56 3.14 6.26
C VAL A 28 8.37 2.42 6.87
N LEU A 29 8.27 1.10 6.67
CA LEU A 29 7.21 0.30 7.30
C LEU A 29 7.42 0.22 8.82
N ASP A 30 6.38 0.52 9.56
CA ASP A 30 6.23 0.08 10.94
C ASP A 30 6.02 -1.43 10.95
N THR A 31 7.02 -2.16 11.44
CA THR A 31 7.04 -3.63 11.39
C THR A 31 5.97 -4.24 12.30
N GLU A 32 5.68 -3.65 13.45
CA GLU A 32 4.67 -4.17 14.38
C GLU A 32 3.27 -4.01 13.79
N ARG A 33 2.96 -2.81 13.27
CA ARG A 33 1.68 -2.56 12.59
C ARG A 33 1.51 -3.40 11.35
N THR A 34 2.56 -3.51 10.53
CA THR A 34 2.51 -4.33 9.31
C THR A 34 2.24 -5.78 9.65
N ARG A 35 2.93 -6.36 10.64
CA ARG A 35 2.69 -7.73 11.09
C ARG A 35 1.26 -7.89 11.61
N ALA A 36 0.80 -7.01 12.49
CA ALA A 36 -0.55 -7.08 13.05
C ALA A 36 -1.64 -7.03 11.95
N MET A 37 -1.52 -6.10 11.00
CA MET A 37 -2.43 -5.97 9.85
C MET A 37 -2.48 -7.25 9.02
N LEU A 38 -1.31 -7.78 8.66
CA LEU A 38 -1.20 -8.97 7.81
C LEU A 38 -1.72 -10.24 8.51
N HIS A 39 -1.42 -10.42 9.80
CA HIS A 39 -1.96 -11.55 10.57
C HIS A 39 -3.49 -11.48 10.69
N ALA A 40 -4.04 -10.30 11.01
CA ALA A 40 -5.48 -10.13 11.16
C ALA A 40 -6.22 -10.42 9.85
N TYR A 41 -5.69 -9.93 8.71
CA TYR A 41 -6.24 -10.24 7.40
C TYR A 41 -6.13 -11.74 7.08
N HIS A 42 -4.96 -12.33 7.29
CA HIS A 42 -4.69 -13.74 7.00
C HIS A 42 -5.61 -14.69 7.79
N ALA A 43 -5.91 -14.37 9.04
CA ALA A 43 -6.79 -15.17 9.89
C ALA A 43 -8.22 -15.31 9.35
N VAL A 44 -8.69 -14.33 8.56
CA VAL A 44 -10.00 -14.36 7.91
C VAL A 44 -9.90 -14.91 6.48
N ARG A 45 -8.85 -14.51 5.74
CA ARG A 45 -8.57 -14.97 4.39
C ARG A 45 -7.08 -15.26 4.24
N PRO A 46 -6.67 -16.54 4.28
CA PRO A 46 -5.29 -16.92 4.07
C PRO A 46 -4.73 -16.38 2.74
N PHE A 47 -3.48 -15.96 2.77
CA PHE A 47 -2.75 -15.59 1.57
C PHE A 47 -2.38 -16.86 0.79
N THR A 48 -2.50 -16.79 -0.52
CA THR A 48 -2.01 -17.84 -1.41
C THR A 48 -0.50 -17.73 -1.62
N ASP A 49 0.15 -18.80 -2.04
CA ASP A 49 1.59 -18.75 -2.39
C ASP A 49 1.91 -17.71 -3.45
N ALA A 50 0.98 -17.50 -4.40
CA ALA A 50 1.12 -16.46 -5.42
C ALA A 50 1.10 -15.06 -4.80
N GLU A 51 0.20 -14.81 -3.84
CA GLU A 51 0.12 -13.53 -3.14
C GLU A 51 1.36 -13.29 -2.29
N THR A 52 1.87 -14.32 -1.61
CA THR A 52 3.13 -14.26 -0.85
C THR A 52 4.30 -13.89 -1.74
N ARG A 53 4.42 -14.50 -2.93
CA ARG A 53 5.49 -14.17 -3.89
C ARG A 53 5.41 -12.75 -4.44
N HIS A 54 4.19 -12.23 -4.65
CA HIS A 54 3.97 -10.92 -5.26
C HIS A 54 3.75 -9.78 -4.25
N TRP A 55 3.99 -10.02 -2.97
CA TRP A 55 3.74 -9.02 -1.93
C TRP A 55 4.53 -7.71 -2.17
N GLN A 56 5.82 -7.82 -2.49
CA GLN A 56 6.66 -6.66 -2.79
C GLN A 56 6.18 -5.90 -4.01
N ASP A 57 5.81 -6.64 -5.06
CA ASP A 57 5.32 -6.07 -6.31
C ASP A 57 4.04 -5.26 -6.06
N MET A 58 3.16 -5.79 -5.21
CA MET A 58 1.89 -5.15 -4.90
C MET A 58 2.05 -3.91 -4.03
N LEU A 59 2.97 -3.92 -3.05
CA LEU A 59 3.34 -2.72 -2.28
C LEU A 59 3.85 -1.60 -3.19
N ARG A 60 4.66 -1.93 -4.21
CA ARG A 60 5.16 -0.97 -5.20
C ARG A 60 4.04 -0.48 -6.10
N ALA A 61 3.20 -1.38 -6.61
CA ALA A 61 2.09 -1.03 -7.50
C ALA A 61 1.09 -0.07 -6.81
N ALA A 62 0.75 -0.35 -5.55
CA ALA A 62 -0.11 0.51 -4.75
C ALA A 62 0.50 1.90 -4.54
N ALA A 63 1.74 1.98 -4.07
CA ALA A 63 2.43 3.27 -3.87
C ALA A 63 2.54 4.07 -5.17
N TYR A 64 2.85 3.39 -6.28
CA TYR A 64 2.94 4.00 -7.61
C TYR A 64 1.60 4.57 -8.07
N ARG A 65 0.50 3.81 -7.94
CA ARG A 65 -0.85 4.28 -8.31
C ARG A 65 -1.21 5.58 -7.58
N PHE A 66 -0.98 5.62 -6.27
CA PHE A 66 -1.31 6.81 -5.48
C PHE A 66 -0.38 7.99 -5.79
N TRP A 67 0.91 7.74 -6.01
CA TRP A 67 1.84 8.79 -6.43
C TRP A 67 1.41 9.41 -7.76
N VAL A 68 1.12 8.60 -8.78
CA VAL A 68 0.68 9.09 -10.11
C VAL A 68 -0.63 9.87 -10.00
N SER A 69 -1.59 9.40 -9.18
CA SER A 69 -2.84 10.15 -8.94
C SER A 69 -2.56 11.52 -8.34
N ARG A 70 -1.67 11.62 -7.34
CA ARG A 70 -1.31 12.92 -6.74
C ARG A 70 -0.53 13.81 -7.71
N LEU A 71 0.34 13.25 -8.54
CA LEU A 71 1.00 14.02 -9.60
C LEU A 71 -0.02 14.60 -10.58
N TRP A 72 -1.01 13.79 -10.98
CA TRP A 72 -2.08 14.24 -11.86
C TRP A 72 -2.83 15.42 -11.25
N ASP A 73 -3.31 15.27 -10.01
CA ASP A 73 -4.07 16.32 -9.32
C ASP A 73 -3.21 17.58 -9.05
N PHE A 74 -1.91 17.42 -8.82
CA PHE A 74 -0.99 18.52 -8.55
C PHE A 74 -0.63 19.33 -9.81
N TYR A 75 -0.40 18.66 -10.96
CA TYR A 75 0.03 19.32 -12.21
C TYR A 75 -1.11 19.68 -13.16
N LEU A 76 -2.29 19.06 -13.01
CA LEU A 76 -3.47 19.32 -13.84
C LEU A 76 -4.70 19.62 -12.96
N PRO A 77 -4.67 20.70 -12.14
CA PRO A 77 -5.78 21.06 -11.28
C PRO A 77 -7.00 21.44 -12.14
N ARG A 78 -8.20 20.99 -11.74
CA ARG A 78 -9.45 21.32 -12.46
C ARG A 78 -9.93 22.71 -12.06
N ASP A 79 -10.46 23.46 -13.03
CA ASP A 79 -10.90 24.86 -12.88
C ASP A 79 -11.95 25.10 -11.76
N ALA A 80 -12.62 24.04 -11.27
CA ALA A 80 -13.72 24.13 -10.31
C ALA A 80 -13.40 23.60 -8.90
N GLU A 81 -12.15 23.26 -8.58
CA GLU A 81 -11.86 22.56 -7.31
C GLU A 81 -11.40 23.48 -6.17
N LEU A 82 -12.25 23.54 -5.13
CA LEU A 82 -11.92 23.94 -3.75
C LEU A 82 -10.94 22.98 -3.04
N LEU A 83 -10.52 21.90 -3.72
CA LEU A 83 -9.66 20.86 -3.17
C LEU A 83 -8.20 21.29 -3.29
N LYS A 84 -7.57 21.50 -2.12
CA LYS A 84 -6.13 21.72 -2.03
C LYS A 84 -5.43 20.43 -2.46
N PRO A 85 -4.62 20.43 -3.54
CA PRO A 85 -3.91 19.24 -3.97
C PRO A 85 -2.98 18.76 -2.84
N HIS A 86 -2.99 17.45 -2.60
CA HIS A 86 -2.12 16.83 -1.62
C HIS A 86 -0.68 16.82 -2.10
N ASP A 87 0.26 16.89 -1.15
CA ASP A 87 1.68 16.76 -1.45
C ASP A 87 1.97 15.40 -2.13
N PRO A 88 2.46 15.40 -3.38
CA PRO A 88 2.79 14.17 -4.10
C PRO A 88 4.04 13.48 -3.53
N THR A 89 4.93 14.21 -2.85
CA THR A 89 6.22 13.67 -2.37
C THR A 89 6.05 12.61 -1.29
N HIS A 90 4.91 12.60 -0.59
CA HIS A 90 4.61 11.55 0.39
C HIS A 90 4.57 10.16 -0.25
N PHE A 91 3.81 9.95 -1.33
CA PHE A 91 3.77 8.64 -1.99
C PHE A 91 5.00 8.38 -2.86
N GLU A 92 5.71 9.42 -3.31
CA GLU A 92 7.05 9.23 -3.90
C GLU A 92 8.01 8.57 -2.91
N ARG A 93 8.03 9.07 -1.66
CA ARG A 93 8.88 8.54 -0.59
C ARG A 93 8.54 7.10 -0.27
N VAL A 94 7.25 6.79 -0.11
CA VAL A 94 6.77 5.42 0.09
C VAL A 94 7.21 4.52 -1.07
N LEU A 95 7.04 4.94 -2.32
CA LEU A 95 7.45 4.16 -3.48
C LEU A 95 8.96 3.88 -3.49
N ARG A 96 9.79 4.90 -3.21
CA ARG A 96 11.25 4.75 -3.12
C ARG A 96 11.65 3.76 -2.04
N GLU A 97 11.01 3.81 -0.87
CA GLU A 97 11.19 2.82 0.20
C GLU A 97 10.83 1.40 -0.25
N ARG A 98 9.71 1.19 -0.98
CA ARG A 98 9.34 -0.14 -1.50
C ARG A 98 10.27 -0.67 -2.60
N VAL A 99 10.97 0.21 -3.31
CA VAL A 99 11.97 -0.18 -4.32
C VAL A 99 13.31 -0.51 -3.67
N GLY A 100 13.74 0.31 -2.70
CA GLY A 100 15.06 0.19 -2.06
C GLY A 100 15.13 -0.81 -0.91
N ALA A 101 14.04 -1.01 -0.16
CA ALA A 101 13.98 -1.95 0.94
C ALA A 101 13.39 -3.30 0.51
N GLY A 102 13.86 -4.40 1.10
CA GLY A 102 13.10 -5.63 1.11
C GLY A 102 11.99 -5.50 2.14
N ALA A 103 10.71 -5.51 1.75
CA ALA A 103 9.65 -5.48 2.75
C ALA A 103 9.57 -6.82 3.50
N LEU A 104 8.90 -6.79 4.65
CA LEU A 104 8.60 -7.98 5.44
C LEU A 104 7.99 -9.06 4.54
N THR A 105 8.54 -10.27 4.57
CA THR A 105 7.95 -11.42 3.88
C THR A 105 6.60 -11.75 4.51
N LEU A 106 5.62 -12.16 3.68
CA LEU A 106 4.39 -12.78 4.16
C LEU A 106 4.70 -14.22 4.61
N ASP A 107 5.57 -14.37 5.62
CA ASP A 107 5.87 -15.65 6.25
C ASP A 107 5.04 -15.74 7.53
N LEU A 108 3.74 -15.94 7.34
CA LEU A 108 2.77 -16.04 8.42
C LEU A 108 2.53 -17.52 8.74
N PRO A 109 2.53 -17.91 10.04
CA PRO A 109 2.16 -19.25 10.42
C PRO A 109 0.75 -19.57 9.90
N GLN A 110 0.59 -20.78 9.36
CA GLN A 110 -0.71 -21.29 8.94
C GLN A 110 -1.70 -21.16 10.11
N PRO A 111 -2.97 -20.79 9.87
CA PRO A 111 -3.96 -20.72 10.93
C PRO A 111 -4.04 -22.11 11.60
N CYS A 112 -3.90 -22.14 12.93
CA CYS A 112 -4.27 -23.32 13.69
C CYS A 112 -5.78 -23.51 13.50
N ASN A 113 -6.17 -24.57 12.78
CA ASN A 113 -7.56 -25.03 12.70
C ASN A 113 -8.15 -25.25 14.09
#